data_AF-A0A926PY09-F1
#
_entry.id   AF-A0A926PY09-F1
#
_cell.length_a   1.000
_cell.length_b   1.000
_cell.length_c   1.000
_cell.angle_alpha   90.00
_cell.angle_beta   90.00
_cell.angle_gamma   90.00
#
_symmetry.space_group_name_H-M   'P 1'
#
loop_
_entity.id
_entity.type
_entity.pdbx_description
1 polymer ?
#
loop_
_entity_poly.entity_id
_entity_poly.type
_entity_poly.pdbx_seq_one_letter_code
_entity_poly.pdbx_strand_id
1 'polypeptide(L)'
;MPRSLKLRQSCISDIKLSLLRNGFPSQRLLAEQLEIAQSTVSHFLNGKPVDFVNFVELCQALGRDWRDLADLEAEPPAEQTQPKLNGQDSTVTILISGDASCAELITQLQQSCAQTRHQVVTPSTPLLSAENLQFSDYWLLLLTEQSIASEATLANVQLARELQTKRCQPGILPILLNLPWMQRLPFDLLSYLQDSQPWQWQLSESFTRLSSALLEVLKQRRMTLPANHELAISWRQLTTPTDQSPLPPLPSAAPEIPGGQIDLESQFYIQRPPIETLCYEAIAQPGALIRIKAPRQMGKTSLMARILHQAKQQGARAIPLSFQLANQRSLTNPDTFLQWFCASVSLELGLLDPDQLASHWQLAPVIGSNQCCKAYFEQYLLPSLSTPLALGLDEVDRVFANLEIADDFFGLLRALHEEAKRREIWKNIRLIVVHSTEVYIPLDINKSPFNVGLPIELPEFTVPQVEELVQRYGLALSPEAIQALMELIGGHPFLVRLALYAIAHQTLSFDQLLQETFITGSIYADHLRRHLSNLERNPFLMQAFRDIVLHETPVRLPSEQAFKLDSMGLVKLVGNTALPRCKLYRNYFRRYFE
;
A
#
# COMPACT_ATOMS: atom_id res chain seq x y z
N MET A 1 0.29 22.33 -7.39
CA MET A 1 1.39 21.87 -8.26
C MET A 1 1.55 22.87 -9.40
N PRO A 2 2.74 23.03 -10.00
CA PRO A 2 2.93 23.94 -11.13
C PRO A 2 1.96 23.55 -12.25
N ARG A 3 1.21 24.51 -12.80
CA ARG A 3 0.27 24.26 -13.91
C ARG A 3 1.00 23.69 -15.13
N SER A 4 2.30 23.98 -15.27
CA SER A 4 3.15 23.46 -16.34
C SER A 4 4.52 23.08 -15.81
N LEU A 5 5.03 21.93 -16.22
CA LEU A 5 6.36 21.40 -15.92
C LEU A 5 7.26 21.44 -17.16
N LYS A 6 8.57 21.56 -16.96
CA LYS A 6 9.58 21.44 -18.02
C LYS A 6 10.58 20.35 -17.66
N LEU A 7 11.18 19.73 -18.68
CA LEU A 7 12.23 18.74 -18.48
C LEU A 7 13.51 19.41 -17.98
N ARG A 8 14.22 18.74 -17.07
CA ARG A 8 15.58 19.11 -16.68
C ARG A 8 16.47 19.10 -17.92
N GLN A 9 17.28 20.14 -18.09
CA GLN A 9 18.07 20.35 -19.30
C GLN A 9 19.03 19.18 -19.58
N SER A 10 19.53 18.51 -18.54
CA SER A 10 20.40 17.33 -18.62
C SER A 10 19.69 16.06 -19.11
N CYS A 11 18.37 15.98 -19.02
CA CYS A 11 17.58 14.79 -19.38
C CYS A 11 17.01 14.84 -20.81
N ILE A 12 17.05 16.00 -21.48
CA ILE A 12 16.41 16.22 -22.79
C ILE A 12 17.00 15.31 -23.87
N SER A 13 18.32 15.11 -23.90
CA SER A 13 18.98 14.25 -24.89
C SER A 13 18.62 12.76 -24.68
N ASP A 14 18.59 12.29 -23.43
CA ASP A 14 18.20 10.91 -23.11
C ASP A 14 16.74 10.64 -23.47
N ILE A 15 15.85 11.59 -23.20
CA ILE A 15 14.41 11.48 -23.53
C ILE A 15 14.15 11.48 -25.03
N LYS A 16 14.91 12.25 -25.83
CA LYS A 16 14.80 12.19 -27.29
C LYS A 16 15.23 10.83 -27.84
N LEU A 17 16.22 10.18 -27.21
CA LEU A 17 16.66 8.84 -27.57
C LEU A 17 15.69 7.75 -27.06
N SER A 18 14.95 8.01 -25.97
CA SER A 18 13.98 7.06 -25.39
C SER A 18 12.70 6.91 -26.21
N LEU A 19 12.38 7.84 -27.13
CA LEU A 19 11.26 7.71 -28.08
C LEU A 19 11.33 6.41 -28.87
N LEU A 20 12.48 6.13 -29.49
CA LEU A 20 12.68 4.92 -30.30
C LEU A 20 12.72 3.66 -29.44
N ARG A 21 13.31 3.75 -28.23
CA ARG A 21 13.40 2.63 -27.28
C ARG A 21 12.04 2.21 -26.71
N ASN A 22 11.10 3.14 -26.60
CA ASN A 22 9.73 2.89 -26.14
C ASN A 22 8.75 2.63 -27.29
N GLY A 23 9.23 2.37 -28.50
CA GLY A 23 8.39 1.97 -29.64
C GLY A 23 7.70 3.11 -30.38
N PHE A 24 8.14 4.36 -30.18
CA PHE A 24 7.62 5.54 -30.88
C PHE A 24 8.59 6.00 -31.98
N PRO A 25 8.41 5.58 -33.25
CA PRO A 25 9.27 5.96 -34.37
C PRO A 25 9.19 7.45 -34.73
N SER A 26 8.18 8.18 -34.25
CA SER A 26 8.06 9.62 -34.44
C SER A 26 7.25 10.30 -33.32
N GLN A 27 7.45 11.61 -33.13
CA GLN A 27 6.66 12.42 -32.18
C GLN A 27 5.15 12.40 -32.51
N ARG A 28 4.81 12.22 -33.80
CA ARG A 28 3.43 12.15 -34.27
C ARG A 28 2.71 10.90 -33.75
N LEU A 29 3.38 9.75 -33.78
CA LEU A 29 2.78 8.50 -33.29
C LEU A 29 2.58 8.53 -31.77
N LEU A 30 3.50 9.14 -31.02
CA LEU A 30 3.35 9.36 -29.59
C LEU A 30 2.17 10.30 -29.28
N ALA A 31 2.00 11.36 -30.08
CA ALA A 31 0.88 12.29 -29.94
C ALA A 31 -0.47 11.61 -30.25
N GLU A 32 -0.53 10.79 -31.30
CA GLU A 32 -1.74 10.04 -31.69
C GLU A 32 -2.12 8.98 -30.64
N GLN A 33 -1.14 8.29 -30.05
CA GLN A 33 -1.41 7.27 -29.03
C GLN A 33 -1.88 7.85 -27.68
N LEU A 34 -1.45 9.06 -27.35
CA LEU A 34 -1.83 9.75 -26.11
C LEU A 34 -3.00 10.72 -26.30
N GLU A 35 -3.56 10.80 -27.51
CA GLU A 35 -4.64 11.74 -27.87
C GLU A 35 -4.34 13.22 -27.54
N ILE A 36 -3.06 13.62 -27.57
CA ILE A 36 -2.61 14.99 -27.31
C ILE A 36 -2.05 15.66 -28.56
N ALA A 37 -2.03 17.00 -28.58
CA ALA A 37 -1.50 17.74 -29.73
C ALA A 37 0.00 17.46 -29.94
N GLN A 38 0.41 17.25 -31.20
CA GLN A 38 1.81 17.02 -31.57
C GLN A 38 2.73 18.18 -31.12
N SER A 39 2.22 19.41 -31.08
CA SER A 39 2.94 20.58 -30.56
C SER A 39 3.29 20.44 -29.07
N THR A 40 2.44 19.79 -28.29
CA THR A 40 2.65 19.54 -26.85
C THR A 40 3.76 18.53 -26.64
N VAL A 41 3.79 17.46 -27.44
CA VAL A 41 4.89 16.47 -27.45
C VAL A 41 6.21 17.14 -27.85
N SER A 42 6.18 18.00 -28.87
CA SER A 42 7.37 18.74 -29.30
C SER A 42 7.87 19.72 -28.23
N HIS A 43 6.96 20.38 -27.50
CA HIS A 43 7.30 21.25 -26.37
C HIS A 43 7.97 20.46 -25.25
N PHE A 44 7.39 19.32 -24.86
CA PHE A 44 7.96 18.43 -23.86
C PHE A 44 9.38 18.00 -24.24
N LEU A 45 9.56 17.42 -25.43
CA LEU A 45 10.86 16.90 -25.89
C LEU A 45 11.93 17.98 -26.07
N ASN A 46 11.57 19.25 -26.15
CA ASN A 46 12.50 20.36 -26.26
C ASN A 46 12.69 21.11 -24.92
N GLY A 47 12.18 20.57 -23.81
CA GLY A 47 12.32 21.16 -22.47
C GLY A 47 11.52 22.44 -22.28
N LYS A 48 10.46 22.66 -23.07
CA LYS A 48 9.53 23.77 -22.86
C LYS A 48 8.45 23.38 -21.83
N PRO A 49 7.83 24.36 -21.14
CA PRO A 49 6.76 24.08 -20.20
C PRO A 49 5.56 23.42 -20.88
N VAL A 50 5.08 22.34 -20.31
CA VAL A 50 3.90 21.58 -20.74
C VAL A 50 2.99 21.36 -19.53
N ASP A 51 1.67 21.41 -19.75
CA ASP A 51 0.69 21.18 -18.68
C ASP A 51 1.00 19.93 -17.86
N PHE A 52 0.79 20.00 -16.54
CA PHE A 52 1.13 18.92 -15.62
C PHE A 52 0.57 17.56 -16.02
N VAL A 53 -0.70 17.49 -16.44
CA VAL A 53 -1.35 16.22 -16.80
C VAL A 53 -0.66 15.62 -18.02
N ASN A 54 -0.48 16.44 -19.06
CA ASN A 54 0.21 16.04 -20.28
C ASN A 54 1.68 15.67 -20.02
N PHE A 55 2.35 16.35 -19.08
CA PHE A 55 3.74 16.07 -18.72
C PHE A 55 3.88 14.71 -18.03
N VAL A 56 2.98 14.40 -17.10
CA VAL A 56 2.94 13.10 -16.41
C VAL A 56 2.64 11.97 -17.39
N GLU A 57 1.64 12.13 -18.25
CA GLU A 57 1.27 11.15 -19.27
C GLU A 57 2.41 10.89 -20.27
N LEU A 58 3.12 11.94 -20.69
CA LEU A 58 4.31 11.82 -21.55
C LEU A 58 5.48 11.11 -20.86
N CYS A 59 5.71 11.35 -19.56
CA CYS A 59 6.75 10.64 -18.81
C CYS A 59 6.40 9.15 -18.63
N GLN A 60 5.13 8.84 -18.34
CA GLN A 60 4.63 7.46 -18.21
C GLN A 60 4.73 6.70 -19.52
N ALA A 61 4.34 7.32 -20.65
CA ALA A 61 4.46 6.71 -21.98
C ALA A 61 5.91 6.38 -22.35
N LEU A 62 6.87 7.13 -21.81
CA LEU A 62 8.31 6.91 -22.01
C LEU A 62 8.95 6.05 -20.91
N GLY A 63 8.16 5.50 -20.00
CA GLY A 63 8.60 4.56 -18.97
C GLY A 63 9.46 5.17 -17.86
N ARG A 64 9.27 6.45 -17.54
CA ARG A 64 10.06 7.19 -16.53
C ARG A 64 9.16 7.92 -15.54
N ASP A 65 9.57 8.04 -14.27
CA ASP A 65 8.86 8.87 -13.29
C ASP A 65 9.08 10.36 -13.63
N TRP A 66 8.00 11.14 -13.65
CA TRP A 66 8.04 12.56 -13.96
C TRP A 66 8.86 13.35 -12.92
N ARG A 67 8.96 12.87 -11.67
CA ARG A 67 9.74 13.53 -10.59
C ARG A 67 11.24 13.54 -10.87
N ASP A 68 11.72 12.51 -11.56
CA ASP A 68 13.14 12.37 -11.92
C ASP A 68 13.52 13.25 -13.12
N LEU A 69 12.51 13.59 -13.94
CA LEU A 69 12.68 14.30 -15.21
C LEU A 69 12.32 15.78 -15.12
N ALA A 70 11.44 16.15 -14.19
CA ALA A 70 11.03 17.53 -13.99
C ALA A 70 12.19 18.38 -13.48
N ASP A 71 12.37 19.54 -14.11
CA ASP A 71 13.25 20.59 -13.59
C ASP A 71 12.55 21.25 -12.39
N LEU A 72 12.81 20.68 -11.22
CA LEU A 72 12.28 21.14 -9.94
C LEU A 72 13.21 22.17 -9.28
N GLU A 73 14.23 22.66 -9.98
CA GLU A 73 15.14 23.68 -9.45
C GLU A 73 14.41 25.00 -9.24
N ALA A 74 14.03 25.22 -7.98
CA ALA A 74 13.99 26.53 -7.36
C ALA A 74 15.37 27.20 -7.49
N GLU A 75 15.37 28.52 -7.70
CA GLU A 75 16.59 29.33 -7.69
C GLU A 75 17.49 29.02 -6.48
N PRO A 76 18.83 29.12 -6.60
CA PRO A 76 19.75 28.79 -5.53
C PRO A 76 19.55 29.68 -4.29
N PRO A 77 19.96 29.20 -3.10
CA PRO A 77 19.72 29.89 -1.84
C PRO A 77 20.51 31.20 -1.80
N ALA A 78 19.81 32.33 -1.90
CA ALA A 78 20.34 33.61 -1.48
C ALA A 78 20.62 33.54 0.02
N GLU A 79 21.79 34.04 0.38
CA GLU A 79 22.33 34.16 1.73
C GLU A 79 21.26 34.53 2.77
N GLN A 80 21.41 33.93 3.95
CA GLN A 80 20.73 34.26 5.21
C GLN A 80 20.15 35.69 5.23
N THR A 81 18.91 35.82 4.80
CA THR A 81 18.08 36.99 5.10
C THR A 81 16.68 36.48 5.36
N GLN A 82 16.27 36.62 6.62
CA GLN A 82 14.88 36.50 7.04
C GLN A 82 13.98 37.24 6.04
N PRO A 83 12.81 36.70 5.66
CA PRO A 83 11.94 37.37 4.69
C PRO A 83 11.44 38.68 5.32
N LYS A 84 12.07 39.80 4.95
CA LYS A 84 11.48 41.12 5.09
C LYS A 84 10.35 41.20 4.08
N LEU A 85 9.11 41.02 4.54
CA LEU A 85 7.91 41.32 3.78
C LEU A 85 7.95 42.81 3.35
N ASN A 86 8.17 43.06 2.07
CA ASN A 86 8.24 44.39 1.47
C ASN A 86 6.99 45.25 1.74
N GLY A 87 7.19 46.54 1.98
CA GLY A 87 6.15 47.57 2.07
C GLY A 87 5.88 48.06 3.49
N GLN A 88 6.39 49.26 3.83
CA GLN A 88 6.34 49.86 5.16
C GLN A 88 4.98 50.47 5.57
N ASP A 89 3.88 50.28 4.81
CA ASP A 89 2.58 50.89 5.13
C ASP A 89 1.34 50.11 4.65
N SER A 90 1.40 48.77 4.54
CA SER A 90 0.23 47.96 4.12
C SER A 90 -0.41 47.17 5.27
N THR A 91 -1.74 47.25 5.35
CA THR A 91 -2.62 46.46 6.23
C THR A 91 -2.38 44.96 6.03
N VAL A 92 -2.44 44.19 7.13
CA VAL A 92 -2.16 42.74 7.15
C VAL A 92 -3.47 42.00 7.42
N THR A 93 -3.72 40.90 6.69
CA THR A 93 -4.91 40.06 6.89
C THR A 93 -4.56 38.84 7.73
N ILE A 94 -5.26 38.65 8.84
CA ILE A 94 -5.00 37.59 9.83
C ILE A 94 -6.21 36.67 9.89
N LEU A 95 -6.01 35.40 9.58
CA LEU A 95 -7.00 34.34 9.79
C LEU A 95 -6.79 33.72 11.17
N ILE A 96 -7.86 33.58 11.96
CA ILE A 96 -7.81 32.87 13.24
C ILE A 96 -8.72 31.66 13.16
N SER A 97 -8.19 30.48 13.46
CA SER A 97 -8.98 29.24 13.55
C SER A 97 -8.71 28.52 14.87
N GLY A 98 -9.77 28.03 15.48
CA GLY A 98 -9.75 27.18 16.66
C GLY A 98 -11.06 26.42 16.79
N ASP A 99 -11.14 25.56 17.79
CA ASP A 99 -12.38 24.85 18.13
C ASP A 99 -13.36 25.74 18.92
N ALA A 100 -14.55 25.20 19.24
CA ALA A 100 -15.56 25.92 20.01
C ALA A 100 -15.09 26.34 21.41
N SER A 101 -14.11 25.62 22.00
CA SER A 101 -13.56 25.96 23.30
C SER A 101 -12.72 27.24 23.28
N CYS A 102 -12.26 27.65 22.10
CA CYS A 102 -11.47 28.86 21.89
C CYS A 102 -12.30 30.12 21.58
N ALA A 103 -13.64 30.05 21.57
CA ALA A 103 -14.50 31.15 21.09
C ALA A 103 -14.25 32.49 21.82
N GLU A 104 -14.03 32.45 23.13
CA GLU A 104 -13.72 33.64 23.93
C GLU A 104 -12.35 34.24 23.57
N LEU A 105 -11.33 33.40 23.42
CA LEU A 105 -9.98 33.82 23.03
C LEU A 105 -9.96 34.38 21.59
N ILE A 106 -10.69 33.76 20.67
CA ILE A 106 -10.84 34.25 19.29
C ILE A 106 -11.46 35.66 19.31
N THR A 107 -12.48 35.88 20.14
CA THR A 107 -13.12 37.19 20.29
C THR A 107 -12.16 38.24 20.85
N GLN A 108 -11.35 37.88 21.85
CA GLN A 108 -10.35 38.78 22.43
C GLN A 108 -9.22 39.12 21.44
N LEU A 109 -8.73 38.14 20.68
CA LEU A 109 -7.73 38.33 19.62
C LEU A 109 -8.27 39.21 18.49
N GLN A 110 -9.53 39.00 18.08
CA GLN A 110 -10.21 39.86 17.11
C GLN A 110 -10.27 41.32 17.60
N GLN A 111 -10.68 41.57 18.84
CA GLN A 111 -10.75 42.92 19.40
C GLN A 111 -9.38 43.59 19.50
N SER A 112 -8.35 42.85 19.94
CA SER A 112 -6.99 43.37 20.06
C SER A 112 -6.38 43.73 18.70
N CYS A 113 -6.57 42.87 17.69
CA CYS A 113 -6.12 43.13 16.34
C CYS A 113 -6.96 44.22 15.64
N ALA A 114 -8.26 44.36 15.93
CA ALA A 114 -9.12 45.41 15.38
C ALA A 114 -8.77 46.82 15.89
N GLN A 115 -8.14 46.93 17.08
CA GLN A 115 -7.57 48.20 17.57
C GLN A 115 -6.33 48.63 16.78
N THR A 116 -5.81 47.78 15.91
CA THR A 116 -4.71 48.06 14.99
C THR A 116 -5.23 48.07 13.55
N ARG A 117 -4.48 48.64 12.58
CA ARG A 117 -4.91 48.73 11.16
C ARG A 117 -4.95 47.36 10.43
N HIS A 118 -5.11 46.24 11.13
CA HIS A 118 -5.08 44.88 10.57
C HIS A 118 -6.50 44.33 10.37
N GLN A 119 -6.70 43.55 9.30
CA GLN A 119 -7.99 42.92 8.99
C GLN A 119 -8.00 41.52 9.57
N VAL A 120 -8.98 41.19 10.42
CA VAL A 120 -9.12 39.86 11.02
C VAL A 120 -10.27 39.11 10.35
N VAL A 121 -9.98 37.91 9.88
CA VAL A 121 -10.96 36.98 9.31
C VAL A 121 -11.10 35.81 10.26
N THR A 122 -12.34 35.45 10.59
CA THR A 122 -12.65 34.21 11.31
C THR A 122 -13.62 33.39 10.49
N PRO A 123 -13.28 32.12 10.21
CA PRO A 123 -14.14 31.26 9.42
C PRO A 123 -15.42 30.92 10.20
N SER A 124 -16.55 30.86 9.49
CA SER A 124 -17.82 30.39 10.05
C SER A 124 -17.91 28.87 10.17
N THR A 125 -16.97 28.14 9.56
CA THR A 125 -16.90 26.67 9.53
C THR A 125 -15.53 26.17 9.99
N PRO A 126 -15.44 25.00 10.65
CA PRO A 126 -14.16 24.43 11.10
C PRO A 126 -13.24 24.00 9.93
N LEU A 127 -13.81 23.68 8.76
CA LEU A 127 -13.04 23.40 7.55
C LEU A 127 -12.85 24.71 6.76
N LEU A 128 -11.59 25.06 6.48
CA LEU A 128 -11.22 26.29 5.81
C LEU A 128 -11.33 26.13 4.29
N SER A 129 -11.93 27.11 3.62
CA SER A 129 -11.85 27.20 2.16
C SER A 129 -10.46 27.68 1.73
N ALA A 130 -10.03 27.27 0.54
CA ALA A 130 -8.78 27.75 -0.05
C ALA A 130 -8.77 29.28 -0.20
N GLU A 131 -9.93 29.89 -0.44
CA GLU A 131 -10.08 31.34 -0.53
C GLU A 131 -9.74 32.04 0.80
N ASN A 132 -10.25 31.53 1.93
CA ASN A 132 -9.98 32.13 3.25
C ASN A 132 -8.48 32.15 3.58
N LEU A 133 -7.76 31.07 3.24
CA LEU A 133 -6.32 30.97 3.46
C LEU A 133 -5.51 31.76 2.42
N GLN A 134 -6.00 31.85 1.18
CA GLN A 134 -5.31 32.54 0.08
C GLN A 134 -5.24 34.06 0.25
N PHE A 135 -6.24 34.67 0.89
CA PHE A 135 -6.30 36.11 1.13
C PHE A 135 -5.69 36.53 2.49
N SER A 136 -5.12 35.59 3.24
CA SER A 136 -4.56 35.84 4.57
C SER A 136 -3.03 35.87 4.53
N ASP A 137 -2.42 36.85 5.17
CA ASP A 137 -0.97 36.95 5.34
C ASP A 137 -0.49 36.05 6.48
N TYR A 138 -1.28 35.96 7.55
CA TYR A 138 -1.02 35.14 8.73
C TYR A 138 -2.20 34.25 9.05
N TRP A 139 -1.90 33.04 9.51
CA TRP A 139 -2.86 32.11 10.05
C TRP A 139 -2.48 31.72 11.47
N LEU A 140 -3.29 32.17 12.43
CA LEU A 140 -3.21 31.80 13.84
C LEU A 140 -4.00 30.49 14.03
N LEU A 141 -3.25 29.41 14.24
CA LEU A 141 -3.79 28.07 14.44
C LEU A 141 -3.82 27.77 15.95
N LEU A 142 -5.00 27.82 16.55
CA LEU A 142 -5.21 27.47 17.96
C LEU A 142 -5.36 25.96 18.10
N LEU A 143 -4.42 25.32 18.80
CA LEU A 143 -4.34 23.88 19.02
C LEU A 143 -4.68 23.51 20.46
N THR A 144 -5.86 22.94 20.66
CA THR A 144 -6.36 22.29 21.87
C THR A 144 -6.30 20.76 21.75
N GLU A 145 -6.50 20.04 22.86
CA GLU A 145 -6.61 18.57 22.87
C GLU A 145 -7.64 18.04 21.85
N GLN A 146 -8.79 18.71 21.72
CA GLN A 146 -9.85 18.30 20.80
C GLN A 146 -9.50 18.60 19.34
N SER A 147 -8.84 19.74 19.08
CA SER A 147 -8.49 20.16 17.72
C SER A 147 -7.40 19.29 17.08
N ILE A 148 -6.50 18.73 17.89
CA ILE A 148 -5.35 17.96 17.44
C ILE A 148 -5.77 16.62 16.82
N ALA A 149 -6.82 15.99 17.37
CA ALA A 149 -7.37 14.74 16.86
C ALA A 149 -8.35 14.95 15.68
N SER A 150 -8.61 16.19 15.27
CA SER A 150 -9.60 16.50 14.24
C SER A 150 -9.00 16.41 12.83
N GLU A 151 -9.63 15.60 11.97
CA GLU A 151 -9.30 15.53 10.53
C GLU A 151 -9.41 16.89 9.83
N ALA A 152 -10.33 17.76 10.29
CA ALA A 152 -10.48 19.10 9.74
C ALA A 152 -9.22 19.96 9.99
N THR A 153 -8.61 19.86 11.17
CA THR A 153 -7.36 20.57 11.50
C THR A 153 -6.22 20.10 10.62
N LEU A 154 -6.08 18.78 10.43
CA LEU A 154 -5.05 18.21 9.56
C LEU A 154 -5.23 18.67 8.11
N ALA A 155 -6.45 18.59 7.58
CA ALA A 155 -6.78 19.04 6.22
C ALA A 155 -6.50 20.55 6.03
N ASN A 156 -6.84 21.37 7.02
CA ASN A 156 -6.54 22.81 7.00
C ASN A 156 -5.04 23.09 7.00
N VAL A 157 -4.26 22.37 7.80
CA VAL A 157 -2.80 22.52 7.87
C VAL A 157 -2.14 22.07 6.57
N GLN A 158 -2.59 20.96 5.98
CA GLN A 158 -2.15 20.50 4.67
C GLN A 158 -2.41 21.58 3.60
N LEU A 159 -3.64 22.10 3.55
CA LEU A 159 -4.03 23.15 2.61
C LEU A 159 -3.20 24.43 2.78
N ALA A 160 -2.96 24.86 4.02
CA ALA A 160 -2.14 26.04 4.32
C ALA A 160 -0.68 25.84 3.88
N ARG A 161 -0.09 24.66 4.08
CA ARG A 161 1.28 24.36 3.61
C ARG A 161 1.39 24.25 2.10
N GLU A 162 0.38 23.71 1.44
CA GLU A 162 0.30 23.73 -0.02
C GLU A 162 0.25 25.15 -0.58
N LEU A 163 -0.41 26.09 0.11
CA LEU A 163 -0.44 27.50 -0.28
C LEU A 163 0.90 28.18 0.02
N GLN A 164 1.52 27.88 1.16
CA GLN A 164 2.81 28.43 1.52
C GLN A 164 3.94 28.01 0.58
N THR A 165 3.95 26.76 0.10
CA THR A 165 4.90 26.31 -0.93
C THR A 165 4.70 26.99 -2.28
N LYS A 166 3.50 27.50 -2.58
CA LYS A 166 3.19 28.17 -3.85
C LYS A 166 3.35 29.70 -3.78
N ARG A 167 3.17 30.32 -2.61
CA ARG A 167 3.07 31.79 -2.44
C ARG A 167 3.79 32.37 -1.22
N CYS A 168 4.48 31.56 -0.43
CA CYS A 168 5.10 31.94 0.85
C CYS A 168 4.11 32.48 1.91
N GLN A 169 2.79 32.29 1.71
CA GLN A 169 1.70 32.74 2.58
C GLN A 169 0.55 31.69 2.58
N PRO A 170 -0.25 31.58 3.66
CA PRO A 170 -0.15 32.34 4.90
C PRO A 170 1.00 31.85 5.78
N GLY A 171 1.53 32.75 6.61
CA GLY A 171 2.40 32.39 7.70
C GLY A 171 1.65 31.63 8.79
N ILE A 172 2.02 30.38 9.06
CA ILE A 172 1.38 29.55 10.10
C ILE A 172 2.01 29.83 11.47
N LEU A 173 1.18 30.26 12.43
CA LEU A 173 1.52 30.48 13.83
C LEU A 173 0.72 29.53 14.72
N PRO A 174 1.28 28.35 15.07
CA PRO A 174 0.60 27.40 15.95
C PRO A 174 0.68 27.86 17.41
N ILE A 175 -0.47 27.98 18.08
CA ILE A 175 -0.59 28.32 19.50
C ILE A 175 -1.21 27.11 20.21
N LEU A 176 -0.42 26.46 21.06
CA LEU A 176 -0.79 25.31 21.88
C LEU A 176 -1.49 25.81 23.15
N LEU A 177 -2.76 25.44 23.31
CA LEU A 177 -3.65 25.86 24.38
C LEU A 177 -3.87 24.72 25.38
N ASN A 178 -3.46 24.92 26.64
CA ASN A 178 -3.67 23.98 27.75
C ASN A 178 -3.21 22.54 27.51
N LEU A 179 -2.29 22.30 26.56
CA LEU A 179 -1.78 20.96 26.30
C LEU A 179 -0.78 20.53 27.39
N PRO A 180 -0.95 19.34 28.00
CA PRO A 180 0.04 18.78 28.89
C PRO A 180 1.34 18.54 28.11
N TRP A 181 2.50 18.81 28.71
CA TRP A 181 3.81 18.52 28.09
C TRP A 181 4.01 17.03 27.72
N MET A 182 3.18 16.14 28.25
CA MET A 182 3.21 14.70 27.99
C MET A 182 2.30 14.25 26.83
N GLN A 183 1.43 15.12 26.29
CA GLN A 183 0.51 14.75 25.22
C GLN A 183 1.20 14.84 23.86
N ARG A 184 1.29 13.70 23.16
CA ARG A 184 1.93 13.60 21.85
C ARG A 184 1.00 14.13 20.76
N LEU A 185 1.49 15.09 19.97
CA LEU A 185 0.82 15.50 18.74
C LEU A 185 0.90 14.37 17.69
N PRO A 186 -0.15 14.16 16.86
CA PRO A 186 -0.14 13.24 15.74
C PRO A 186 1.06 13.52 14.83
N PHE A 187 1.73 12.45 14.40
CA PHE A 187 2.91 12.54 13.55
C PHE A 187 2.64 13.32 12.25
N ASP A 188 1.47 13.10 11.65
CA ASP A 188 1.08 13.78 10.42
C ASP A 188 1.00 15.29 10.62
N LEU A 189 0.37 15.75 11.69
CA LEU A 189 0.27 17.18 12.01
C LEU A 189 1.65 17.80 12.30
N LEU A 190 2.52 17.08 13.03
CA LEU A 190 3.90 17.51 13.29
C LEU A 190 4.72 17.63 12.02
N SER A 191 4.58 16.69 11.09
CA SER A 191 5.32 16.69 9.82
C SER A 191 5.06 17.95 9.00
N TYR A 192 3.82 18.48 9.03
CA TYR A 192 3.48 19.72 8.36
C TYR A 192 3.86 20.97 9.17
N LEU A 193 3.89 20.90 10.51
CA LEU A 193 4.19 22.06 11.37
C LEU A 193 5.67 22.23 11.73
N GLN A 194 6.55 21.28 11.38
CA GLN A 194 7.97 21.27 11.76
C GLN A 194 8.74 22.56 11.44
N ASP A 195 8.38 23.26 10.36
CA ASP A 195 9.04 24.51 9.92
C ASP A 195 8.48 25.77 10.58
N SER A 196 7.53 25.63 11.51
CA SER A 196 6.95 26.73 12.31
C SER A 196 7.39 26.65 13.76
N GLN A 197 7.34 27.79 14.47
CA GLN A 197 7.64 27.84 15.90
C GLN A 197 6.32 27.84 16.70
N PRO A 198 6.04 26.80 17.49
CA PRO A 198 4.85 26.79 18.34
C PRO A 198 4.98 27.74 19.51
N TRP A 199 3.84 28.34 19.87
CA TRP A 199 3.71 29.11 21.09
C TRP A 199 2.90 28.32 22.11
N GLN A 200 3.30 28.30 23.37
CA GLN A 200 2.48 27.72 24.44
C GLN A 200 1.83 28.83 25.24
N TRP A 201 0.53 28.70 25.47
CA TRP A 201 -0.20 29.65 26.30
C TRP A 201 -1.32 28.92 27.05
N GLN A 202 -1.51 29.27 28.32
CA GLN A 202 -2.58 28.71 29.15
C GLN A 202 -3.74 29.71 29.27
N LEU A 203 -4.99 29.23 29.27
CA LEU A 203 -6.17 30.09 29.42
C LEU A 203 -6.20 30.85 30.76
N SER A 204 -5.47 30.37 31.77
CA SER A 204 -5.32 31.00 33.09
C SER A 204 -4.32 32.17 33.11
N GLU A 205 -3.51 32.35 32.06
CA GLU A 205 -2.49 33.39 31.99
C GLU A 205 -3.04 34.72 31.44
N SER A 206 -2.31 35.82 31.70
CA SER A 206 -2.73 37.15 31.24
C SER A 206 -2.71 37.27 29.72
N PHE A 207 -3.87 37.59 29.11
CA PHE A 207 -4.03 37.84 27.67
C PHE A 207 -3.10 38.95 27.13
N THR A 208 -2.71 39.91 27.98
CA THR A 208 -1.78 40.99 27.63
C THR A 208 -0.45 40.45 27.09
N ARG A 209 -0.01 39.26 27.55
CA ARG A 209 1.23 38.61 27.10
C ARG A 209 1.13 38.09 25.66
N LEU A 210 0.04 37.38 25.38
CA LEU A 210 -0.20 36.80 24.05
C LEU A 210 -0.41 37.91 23.02
N SER A 211 -1.21 38.93 23.36
CA SER A 211 -1.48 40.08 22.49
C SER A 211 -0.24 40.93 22.22
N SER A 212 0.61 41.20 23.22
CA SER A 212 1.86 41.96 23.01
C SER A 212 2.83 41.22 22.09
N ALA A 213 3.00 39.90 22.28
CA ALA A 213 3.88 39.08 21.46
C ALA A 213 3.37 38.96 20.01
N LEU A 214 2.06 38.78 19.84
CA LEU A 214 1.43 38.78 18.53
C LEU A 214 1.62 40.11 17.79
N LEU A 215 1.37 41.23 18.47
CA LEU A 215 1.55 42.56 17.88
C LEU A 215 3.01 42.86 17.54
N GLU A 216 3.97 42.35 18.31
CA GLU A 216 5.39 42.46 17.99
C GLU A 216 5.74 41.70 16.70
N VAL A 217 5.27 40.46 16.57
CA VAL A 217 5.50 39.60 15.41
C VAL A 217 4.86 40.19 14.14
N LEU A 218 3.66 40.74 14.27
CA LEU A 218 2.96 41.43 13.18
C LEU A 218 3.66 42.73 12.76
N LYS A 219 4.13 43.55 13.72
CA LYS A 219 4.87 44.79 13.42
C LYS A 219 6.20 44.51 12.74
N GLN A 220 6.92 43.49 13.18
CA GLN A 220 8.23 43.11 12.63
C GLN A 220 8.11 42.22 11.38
N ARG A 221 6.87 41.82 11.02
CA ARG A 221 6.55 40.91 9.92
C ARG A 221 7.37 39.62 9.96
N ARG A 222 7.51 39.05 11.17
CA ARG A 222 8.22 37.79 11.41
C ARG A 222 7.24 36.64 11.51
N MET A 223 7.79 35.42 11.47
CA MET A 223 7.07 34.16 11.67
C MET A 223 7.44 33.47 12.99
N THR A 224 8.40 34.04 13.71
CA THR A 224 8.99 33.47 14.90
C THR A 224 9.28 34.57 15.91
N LEU A 225 9.11 34.24 17.18
CA LEU A 225 9.58 35.01 18.31
C LEU A 225 11.08 34.70 18.55
N PRO A 226 11.82 35.61 19.20
CA PRO A 226 13.19 35.34 19.65
C PRO A 226 13.23 34.03 20.47
N ALA A 227 14.28 33.23 20.29
CA ALA A 227 14.39 31.91 20.94
C ALA A 227 14.34 31.96 22.49
N ASN A 228 14.55 33.13 23.09
CA ASN A 228 14.53 33.36 24.53
C ASN A 228 13.18 33.90 25.04
N HIS A 229 12.18 34.02 24.16
CA HIS A 229 10.87 34.56 24.50
C HIS A 229 10.04 33.50 25.25
N GLU A 230 9.38 33.88 26.35
CA GLU A 230 8.70 32.96 27.28
C GLU A 230 7.61 32.09 26.64
N LEU A 231 6.91 32.63 25.62
CA LEU A 231 5.89 31.89 24.86
C LEU A 231 6.46 30.93 23.81
N ALA A 232 7.72 31.09 23.39
CA ALA A 232 8.29 30.38 22.25
C ALA A 232 8.82 29.00 22.65
N ILE A 233 8.32 27.95 21.99
CA ILE A 233 8.74 26.57 22.24
C ILE A 233 9.37 25.97 20.99
N SER A 234 10.28 25.01 21.19
CA SER A 234 10.76 24.17 20.09
C SER A 234 9.96 22.88 20.02
N TRP A 235 9.53 22.49 18.81
CA TRP A 235 8.94 21.16 18.60
C TRP A 235 9.80 20.03 19.19
N ARG A 236 11.14 20.20 19.23
CA ARG A 236 12.06 19.21 19.82
C ARG A 236 11.79 18.97 21.32
N GLN A 237 11.43 20.01 22.08
CA GLN A 237 11.14 19.91 23.52
C GLN A 237 9.82 19.16 23.79
N LEU A 238 8.89 19.15 22.84
CA LEU A 238 7.64 18.38 22.90
C LEU A 238 7.80 16.93 22.42
N THR A 239 8.95 16.58 21.84
CA THR A 239 9.25 15.23 21.31
C THR A 239 10.34 14.49 22.08
N THR A 240 11.04 15.14 23.01
CA THR A 240 12.07 14.49 23.83
C THR A 240 11.44 13.66 24.96
N PRO A 241 11.78 12.37 25.10
CA PRO A 241 11.28 11.55 26.19
C PRO A 241 11.86 12.05 27.52
N THR A 242 11.01 12.60 28.39
CA THR A 242 11.37 12.81 29.79
C THR A 242 11.40 11.45 30.46
N ASP A 243 12.62 10.96 30.66
CA ASP A 243 12.94 9.78 31.47
C ASP A 243 12.36 9.96 32.88
N GLN A 244 11.94 8.85 33.50
CA GLN A 244 11.33 8.72 34.85
C GLN A 244 9.79 8.68 34.93
N SER A 245 9.20 7.58 34.45
CA SER A 245 8.23 6.79 35.22
C SER A 245 8.16 5.37 34.65
N PRO A 246 8.12 4.32 35.49
CA PRO A 246 8.11 2.94 35.02
C PRO A 246 6.69 2.59 34.54
N LEU A 247 6.40 2.90 33.28
CA LEU A 247 5.30 2.27 32.57
C LEU A 247 5.83 1.01 31.89
N PRO A 248 5.08 -0.12 31.94
CA PRO A 248 5.48 -1.35 31.28
C PRO A 248 5.70 -1.09 29.78
N PRO A 249 6.62 -1.82 29.13
CA PRO A 249 6.99 -1.54 27.74
C PRO A 249 5.74 -1.65 26.85
N LEU A 250 5.39 -0.54 26.19
CA LEU A 250 4.41 -0.56 25.11
C LEU A 250 4.94 -1.43 23.96
N PRO A 251 4.05 -2.13 23.22
CA PRO A 251 4.46 -2.97 22.10
C PRO A 251 5.31 -2.18 21.09
N SER A 252 6.39 -2.83 20.66
CA SER A 252 7.35 -2.34 19.68
C SER A 252 6.73 -2.39 18.28
N ALA A 253 6.73 -1.23 17.59
CA ALA A 253 6.20 -0.94 16.26
C ALA A 253 4.70 -0.62 16.16
N ALA A 254 4.39 0.42 15.38
CA ALA A 254 3.01 0.76 15.01
C ALA A 254 2.37 -0.42 14.25
N PRO A 255 1.07 -0.67 14.43
CA PRO A 255 0.38 -1.73 13.69
C PRO A 255 0.57 -1.56 12.18
N GLU A 256 0.99 -2.62 11.50
CA GLU A 256 1.09 -2.62 10.03
C GLU A 256 -0.30 -2.60 9.39
N ILE A 257 -0.47 -1.79 8.34
CA ILE A 257 -1.70 -1.78 7.53
C ILE A 257 -1.95 -3.20 6.98
N PRO A 258 -3.10 -3.83 7.28
CA PRO A 258 -3.39 -5.17 6.80
C PRO A 258 -3.56 -5.17 5.28
N GLY A 259 -2.60 -5.79 4.58
CA GLY A 259 -2.63 -5.93 3.14
C GLY A 259 -1.34 -6.54 2.62
N GLY A 260 -1.40 -7.14 1.43
CA GLY A 260 -0.21 -7.65 0.73
C GLY A 260 0.60 -8.71 1.48
N GLN A 261 1.88 -8.79 1.10
CA GLN A 261 2.88 -9.65 1.73
C GLN A 261 3.30 -9.05 3.08
N ILE A 262 3.46 -9.91 4.10
CA ILE A 262 3.99 -9.51 5.40
C ILE A 262 5.51 -9.59 5.36
N ASP A 263 6.17 -8.51 5.79
CA ASP A 263 7.63 -8.41 5.87
C ASP A 263 8.25 -9.54 6.70
N LEU A 264 9.50 -9.89 6.38
CA LEU A 264 10.20 -11.01 7.01
C LEU A 264 10.42 -10.78 8.51
N GLU A 265 10.69 -9.54 8.89
CA GLU A 265 10.96 -9.10 10.27
C GLU A 265 9.69 -8.68 11.02
N SER A 266 8.53 -8.70 10.34
CA SER A 266 7.27 -8.30 10.93
C SER A 266 6.92 -9.17 12.14
N GLN A 267 6.66 -8.50 13.25
CA GLN A 267 6.12 -9.13 14.45
C GLN A 267 4.67 -9.59 14.22
N PHE A 268 3.98 -9.20 13.15
CA PHE A 268 2.58 -9.59 12.94
C PHE A 268 2.41 -10.90 12.15
N TYR A 269 3.51 -11.57 11.77
CA TYR A 269 3.44 -12.91 11.18
C TYR A 269 3.29 -14.00 12.24
N ILE A 270 2.17 -14.70 12.18
CA ILE A 270 1.92 -15.89 13.00
C ILE A 270 2.35 -17.15 12.23
N GLN A 271 3.25 -17.92 12.84
CA GLN A 271 3.70 -19.20 12.30
C GLN A 271 2.58 -20.25 12.39
N ARG A 272 2.59 -21.23 11.48
CA ARG A 272 1.62 -22.33 11.43
C ARG A 272 2.35 -23.67 11.50
N PRO A 273 2.93 -24.05 12.64
CA PRO A 273 3.62 -25.33 12.76
C PRO A 273 2.70 -26.49 12.37
N PRO A 274 3.19 -27.50 11.61
CA PRO A 274 4.57 -27.67 11.15
C PRO A 274 4.88 -27.09 9.75
N ILE A 275 4.00 -26.26 9.17
CA ILE A 275 4.04 -25.84 7.76
C ILE A 275 5.37 -25.18 7.38
N GLU A 276 5.82 -24.17 8.15
CA GLU A 276 7.08 -23.48 7.87
C GLU A 276 8.27 -24.46 7.89
N THR A 277 8.34 -25.30 8.93
CA THR A 277 9.41 -26.28 9.09
C THR A 277 9.48 -27.25 7.91
N LEU A 278 8.33 -27.80 7.49
CA LEU A 278 8.25 -28.68 6.32
C LEU A 278 8.71 -27.98 5.05
N CYS A 279 8.36 -26.71 4.87
CA CYS A 279 8.79 -25.94 3.71
C CYS A 279 10.29 -25.67 3.73
N TYR A 280 10.87 -25.38 4.90
CA TYR A 280 12.31 -25.14 5.06
C TYR A 280 13.14 -26.39 4.83
N GLU A 281 12.66 -27.55 5.30
CA GLU A 281 13.27 -28.85 5.03
C GLU A 281 13.19 -29.20 3.54
N ALA A 282 12.05 -28.94 2.91
CA ALA A 282 11.84 -29.23 1.50
C ALA A 282 12.69 -28.33 0.59
N ILE A 283 12.76 -27.02 0.86
CA ILE A 283 13.54 -26.10 0.01
C ILE A 283 15.04 -26.31 0.15
N ALA A 284 15.50 -26.99 1.20
CA ALA A 284 16.89 -27.40 1.32
C ALA A 284 17.26 -28.52 0.32
N GLN A 285 16.28 -29.30 -0.14
CA GLN A 285 16.53 -30.43 -1.04
C GLN A 285 16.86 -29.95 -2.46
N PRO A 286 17.78 -30.62 -3.18
CA PRO A 286 18.03 -30.34 -4.58
C PRO A 286 16.81 -30.66 -5.45
N GLY A 287 16.49 -29.80 -6.44
CA GLY A 287 15.33 -30.03 -7.31
C GLY A 287 13.96 -29.81 -6.64
N ALA A 288 13.92 -29.18 -5.47
CA ALA A 288 12.69 -29.04 -4.67
C ALA A 288 11.54 -28.41 -5.46
N LEU A 289 10.32 -28.89 -5.22
CA LEU A 289 9.09 -28.30 -5.71
C LEU A 289 8.09 -28.22 -4.54
N ILE A 290 7.78 -27.00 -4.11
CA ILE A 290 6.81 -26.71 -3.05
C ILE A 290 5.61 -26.02 -3.69
N ARG A 291 4.40 -26.47 -3.37
CA ARG A 291 3.16 -25.89 -3.90
C ARG A 291 2.31 -25.39 -2.77
N ILE A 292 2.13 -24.08 -2.68
CA ILE A 292 1.32 -23.43 -1.66
C ILE A 292 -0.04 -23.10 -2.26
N LYS A 293 -1.11 -23.63 -1.66
CA LYS A 293 -2.50 -23.41 -2.05
C LYS A 293 -3.35 -22.96 -0.87
N ALA A 294 -4.27 -22.03 -1.13
CA ALA A 294 -5.32 -21.58 -0.23
C ALA A 294 -6.15 -20.49 -0.92
N PRO A 295 -7.31 -20.08 -0.38
CA PRO A 295 -8.02 -18.89 -0.81
C PRO A 295 -7.12 -17.63 -0.79
N ARG A 296 -7.55 -16.56 -1.47
CA ARG A 296 -6.78 -15.30 -1.45
C ARG A 296 -6.72 -14.77 -0.02
N GLN A 297 -5.69 -13.95 0.26
CA GLN A 297 -5.54 -13.28 1.56
C GLN A 297 -5.32 -14.23 2.77
N MET A 298 -4.90 -15.48 2.53
CA MET A 298 -4.53 -16.46 3.55
C MET A 298 -3.04 -16.43 3.95
N GLY A 299 -2.23 -15.52 3.40
CA GLY A 299 -0.80 -15.39 3.72
C GLY A 299 0.16 -16.24 2.88
N LYS A 300 -0.26 -16.68 1.68
CA LYS A 300 0.55 -17.51 0.79
C LYS A 300 1.86 -16.84 0.36
N THR A 301 1.78 -15.60 -0.13
CA THR A 301 2.95 -14.80 -0.53
C THR A 301 3.90 -14.55 0.64
N SER A 302 3.36 -14.31 1.84
CA SER A 302 4.14 -14.16 3.07
C SER A 302 4.93 -15.42 3.45
N LEU A 303 4.35 -16.61 3.22
CA LEU A 303 5.05 -17.88 3.40
C LEU A 303 6.11 -18.09 2.31
N MET A 304 5.80 -17.83 1.04
CA MET A 304 6.77 -17.93 -0.06
C MET A 304 8.00 -17.06 0.18
N ALA A 305 7.82 -15.80 0.59
CA ALA A 305 8.92 -14.90 0.90
C ALA A 305 9.85 -15.45 1.99
N ARG A 306 9.29 -16.10 3.03
CA ARG A 306 10.06 -16.74 4.11
C ARG A 306 10.83 -17.96 3.63
N ILE A 307 10.23 -18.78 2.76
CA ILE A 307 10.90 -19.94 2.16
C ILE A 307 12.06 -19.48 1.26
N LEU A 308 11.84 -18.44 0.44
CA LEU A 308 12.89 -17.84 -0.39
C LEU A 308 14.02 -17.26 0.46
N HIS A 309 13.68 -16.58 1.55
CA HIS A 309 14.66 -16.07 2.50
C HIS A 309 15.49 -17.20 3.12
N GLN A 310 14.85 -18.30 3.54
CA GLN A 310 15.54 -19.48 4.05
C GLN A 310 16.48 -20.09 2.99
N ALA A 311 16.04 -20.19 1.74
CA ALA A 311 16.87 -20.68 0.65
C ALA A 311 18.10 -19.77 0.42
N LYS A 312 17.91 -18.45 0.51
CA LYS A 312 19.00 -17.47 0.44
C LYS A 312 20.03 -17.65 1.56
N GLN A 313 19.57 -17.88 2.78
CA GLN A 313 20.45 -18.18 3.92
C GLN A 313 21.25 -19.48 3.74
N GLN A 314 20.70 -20.44 3.00
CA GLN A 314 21.37 -21.69 2.61
C GLN A 314 22.28 -21.55 1.37
N GLY A 315 22.51 -20.32 0.90
CA GLY A 315 23.43 -20.03 -0.21
C GLY A 315 22.81 -20.09 -1.61
N ALA A 316 21.49 -20.31 -1.73
CA ALA A 316 20.82 -20.23 -3.02
C ALA A 316 20.58 -18.77 -3.46
N ARG A 317 20.57 -18.52 -4.77
CA ARG A 317 20.04 -17.28 -5.34
C ARG A 317 18.51 -17.38 -5.33
N ALA A 318 17.86 -16.64 -4.45
CA ALA A 318 16.41 -16.64 -4.32
C ALA A 318 15.78 -15.43 -5.03
N ILE A 319 14.82 -15.68 -5.93
CA ILE A 319 14.08 -14.63 -6.66
C ILE A 319 12.56 -14.88 -6.58
N PRO A 320 11.76 -13.87 -6.20
CA PRO A 320 10.31 -13.90 -6.38
C PRO A 320 9.94 -13.39 -7.77
N LEU A 321 8.97 -14.03 -8.41
CA LEU A 321 8.39 -13.61 -9.68
C LEU A 321 6.88 -13.49 -9.52
N SER A 322 6.36 -12.27 -9.63
CA SER A 322 4.93 -12.01 -9.56
C SER A 322 4.29 -11.96 -10.95
N PHE A 323 3.28 -12.78 -11.16
CA PHE A 323 2.53 -12.82 -12.42
C PHE A 323 1.57 -11.63 -12.56
N GLN A 324 1.47 -10.76 -11.54
CA GLN A 324 0.77 -9.47 -11.68
C GLN A 324 1.38 -8.57 -12.75
N LEU A 325 2.69 -8.69 -12.95
CA LEU A 325 3.45 -7.94 -13.95
C LEU A 325 3.25 -8.47 -15.38
N ALA A 326 2.70 -9.67 -15.54
CA ALA A 326 2.31 -10.20 -16.84
C ALA A 326 1.12 -9.39 -17.38
N ASN A 327 1.35 -8.63 -18.43
CA ASN A 327 0.29 -7.90 -19.13
C ASN A 327 -0.48 -8.82 -20.08
N GLN A 328 -1.56 -8.31 -20.68
CA GLN A 328 -2.38 -9.08 -21.62
C GLN A 328 -1.60 -9.59 -22.85
N ARG A 329 -0.59 -8.85 -23.31
CA ARG A 329 0.26 -9.28 -24.44
C ARG A 329 1.08 -10.52 -24.05
N SER A 330 1.68 -10.52 -22.86
CA SER A 330 2.40 -11.68 -22.33
C SER A 330 1.51 -12.91 -22.15
N LEU A 331 0.21 -12.72 -21.85
CA LEU A 331 -0.76 -13.80 -21.63
C LEU A 331 -1.57 -14.18 -22.89
N THR A 332 -1.10 -13.79 -24.08
CA THR A 332 -1.83 -14.05 -25.34
C THR A 332 -1.68 -15.51 -25.81
N ASN A 333 -0.48 -16.07 -25.77
CA ASN A 333 -0.19 -17.47 -26.19
C ASN A 333 1.02 -18.04 -25.41
N PRO A 334 1.22 -19.39 -25.43
CA PRO A 334 2.31 -20.04 -24.70
C PRO A 334 3.71 -19.51 -25.05
N ASP A 335 3.95 -19.21 -26.33
CA ASP A 335 5.25 -18.75 -26.82
C ASP A 335 5.64 -17.40 -26.23
N THR A 336 4.74 -16.42 -26.32
CA THR A 336 4.95 -15.05 -25.82
C THR A 336 5.06 -15.07 -24.29
N PHE A 337 4.26 -15.91 -23.65
CA PHE A 337 4.28 -16.09 -22.20
C PHE A 337 5.61 -16.67 -21.72
N LEU A 338 6.13 -17.73 -22.37
CA LEU A 338 7.38 -18.36 -21.97
C LEU A 338 8.60 -17.47 -22.26
N GLN A 339 8.58 -16.66 -23.33
CA GLN A 339 9.59 -15.63 -23.53
C GLN A 339 9.55 -14.58 -22.43
N TRP A 340 8.35 -14.10 -22.06
CA TRP A 340 8.19 -13.18 -20.93
C TRP A 340 8.68 -13.81 -19.63
N PHE A 341 8.37 -15.08 -19.37
CA PHE A 341 8.81 -15.80 -18.19
C PHE A 341 10.34 -15.89 -18.12
N CYS A 342 10.98 -16.34 -19.20
CA CYS A 342 12.45 -16.39 -19.30
C CYS A 342 13.08 -15.02 -19.12
N ALA A 343 12.58 -13.99 -19.83
CA ALA A 343 13.07 -12.63 -19.71
C ALA A 343 12.92 -12.08 -18.28
N SER A 344 11.79 -12.32 -17.63
CA SER A 344 11.53 -11.84 -16.27
C SER A 344 12.45 -12.50 -15.25
N VAL A 345 12.66 -13.82 -15.37
CA VAL A 345 13.62 -14.53 -14.52
C VAL A 345 15.04 -14.02 -14.75
N SER A 346 15.45 -13.82 -16.00
CA SER A 346 16.77 -13.27 -16.32
C SER A 346 16.96 -11.85 -15.79
N LEU A 347 15.92 -11.01 -15.86
CA LEU A 347 15.93 -9.66 -15.33
C LEU A 347 16.17 -9.64 -13.82
N GLU A 348 15.43 -10.44 -13.06
CA GLU A 348 15.60 -10.58 -11.60
C GLU A 348 16.99 -11.13 -11.20
N LEU A 349 17.60 -11.94 -12.08
CA LEU A 349 18.96 -12.43 -11.90
C LEU A 349 20.04 -11.42 -12.28
N GLY A 350 19.69 -10.33 -12.98
CA GLY A 350 20.65 -9.41 -13.58
C GLY A 350 21.41 -10.01 -14.78
N LEU A 351 20.80 -11.01 -15.44
CA LEU A 351 21.35 -11.78 -16.55
C LEU A 351 20.49 -11.66 -17.81
N LEU A 352 19.74 -10.56 -17.96
CA LEU A 352 18.92 -10.36 -19.16
C LEU A 352 19.81 -10.01 -20.36
N ASP A 353 19.86 -10.94 -21.32
CA ASP A 353 20.47 -10.74 -22.63
C ASP A 353 19.42 -11.02 -23.73
N PRO A 354 18.94 -9.97 -24.43
CA PRO A 354 17.94 -10.11 -25.49
C PRO A 354 18.41 -11.01 -26.65
N ASP A 355 19.70 -11.03 -26.98
CA ASP A 355 20.23 -11.81 -28.09
C ASP A 355 20.27 -13.29 -27.74
N GLN A 356 20.61 -13.61 -26.48
CA GLN A 356 20.52 -14.98 -25.95
C GLN A 356 19.08 -15.47 -25.95
N LEU A 357 18.13 -14.68 -25.45
CA LEU A 357 16.72 -15.08 -25.46
C LEU A 357 16.21 -15.30 -26.89
N ALA A 358 16.49 -14.38 -27.81
CA ALA A 358 16.06 -14.47 -29.20
C ALA A 358 16.65 -15.69 -29.92
N SER A 359 17.94 -15.97 -29.72
CA SER A 359 18.61 -17.12 -30.34
C SER A 359 18.03 -18.47 -29.89
N HIS A 360 17.69 -18.63 -28.61
CA HIS A 360 17.05 -19.85 -28.11
C HIS A 360 15.62 -20.03 -28.62
N TRP A 361 14.94 -18.95 -29.01
CA TRP A 361 13.58 -19.01 -29.54
C TRP A 361 13.49 -19.20 -31.07
N GLN A 362 14.61 -19.18 -31.80
CA GLN A 362 14.62 -19.40 -33.26
C GLN A 362 14.05 -20.78 -33.65
N LEU A 363 14.24 -21.79 -32.79
CA LEU A 363 13.77 -23.16 -33.03
C LEU A 363 12.36 -23.43 -32.49
N ALA A 364 11.68 -22.44 -31.89
CA ALA A 364 10.35 -22.63 -31.31
C ALA A 364 9.34 -23.27 -32.29
N PRO A 365 9.30 -22.93 -33.60
CA PRO A 365 8.41 -23.59 -34.56
C PRO A 365 8.69 -25.09 -34.79
N VAL A 366 9.87 -25.58 -34.40
CA VAL A 366 10.32 -26.96 -34.65
C VAL A 366 10.22 -27.81 -33.39
N ILE A 367 10.69 -27.29 -32.25
CA ILE A 367 10.80 -28.05 -30.99
C ILE A 367 9.78 -27.65 -29.93
N GLY A 368 9.03 -26.56 -30.16
CA GLY A 368 8.05 -26.00 -29.23
C GLY A 368 8.65 -25.15 -28.12
N SER A 369 7.87 -24.19 -27.63
CA SER A 369 8.33 -23.19 -26.65
C SER A 369 8.71 -23.76 -25.28
N ASN A 370 8.09 -24.87 -24.85
CA ASN A 370 8.50 -25.57 -23.63
C ASN A 370 9.95 -26.06 -23.71
N GLN A 371 10.35 -26.60 -24.87
CA GLN A 371 11.70 -27.08 -25.07
C GLN A 371 12.70 -25.92 -25.21
N CYS A 372 12.30 -24.80 -25.85
CA CYS A 372 13.09 -23.57 -25.88
C CYS A 372 13.32 -23.00 -24.46
N CYS A 373 12.27 -22.90 -23.65
CA CYS A 373 12.37 -22.46 -22.25
C CYS A 373 13.32 -23.38 -21.46
N LYS A 374 13.15 -24.71 -21.59
CA LYS A 374 14.04 -25.68 -20.96
C LYS A 374 15.50 -25.48 -21.39
N ALA A 375 15.75 -25.33 -22.69
CA ALA A 375 17.09 -25.12 -23.23
C ALA A 375 17.73 -23.82 -22.73
N TYR A 376 16.95 -22.73 -22.67
CA TYR A 376 17.43 -21.44 -22.15
C TYR A 376 17.87 -21.54 -20.68
N PHE A 377 17.11 -22.23 -19.84
CA PHE A 377 17.51 -22.47 -18.45
C PHE A 377 18.75 -23.38 -18.37
N GLU A 378 18.77 -24.48 -19.13
CA GLU A 378 19.84 -25.49 -19.07
C GLU A 378 21.17 -25.01 -19.66
N GLN A 379 21.14 -24.20 -20.71
CA GLN A 379 22.34 -23.82 -21.48
C GLN A 379 22.84 -22.41 -21.14
N TYR A 380 21.97 -21.52 -20.68
CA TYR A 380 22.32 -20.13 -20.39
C TYR A 380 22.19 -19.79 -18.90
N LEU A 381 20.98 -19.87 -18.33
CA LEU A 381 20.76 -19.35 -16.96
C LEU A 381 21.47 -20.18 -15.89
N LEU A 382 21.23 -21.48 -15.81
CA LEU A 382 21.79 -22.32 -14.75
C LEU A 382 23.32 -22.39 -14.81
N PRO A 383 23.98 -22.50 -15.99
CA PRO A 383 25.44 -22.44 -16.07
C PRO A 383 26.04 -21.08 -15.68
N SER A 384 25.29 -19.99 -15.87
CA SER A 384 25.73 -18.64 -15.49
C SER A 384 25.66 -18.39 -13.98
N LEU A 385 25.01 -19.27 -13.22
CA LEU A 385 24.89 -19.18 -11.78
C LEU A 385 25.92 -20.08 -11.08
N SER A 386 26.67 -19.52 -10.14
CA SER A 386 27.59 -20.27 -9.27
C SER A 386 26.89 -20.95 -8.10
N THR A 387 25.60 -20.65 -7.87
CA THR A 387 24.79 -21.18 -6.77
C THR A 387 23.42 -21.66 -7.26
N PRO A 388 22.74 -22.55 -6.50
CA PRO A 388 21.39 -22.99 -6.86
C PRO A 388 20.39 -21.83 -6.94
N LEU A 389 19.43 -21.91 -7.85
CA LEU A 389 18.33 -20.97 -8.03
C LEU A 389 17.10 -21.42 -7.26
N ALA A 390 16.59 -20.60 -6.36
CA ALA A 390 15.27 -20.75 -5.75
C ALA A 390 14.31 -19.73 -6.36
N LEU A 391 13.33 -20.21 -7.12
CA LEU A 391 12.37 -19.40 -7.86
C LEU A 391 10.98 -19.53 -7.23
N GLY A 392 10.47 -18.42 -6.69
CA GLY A 392 9.12 -18.32 -6.17
C GLY A 392 8.19 -17.71 -7.21
N LEU A 393 7.17 -18.45 -7.62
CA LEU A 393 6.16 -18.04 -8.60
C LEU A 393 4.89 -17.65 -7.84
N ASP A 394 4.60 -16.35 -7.81
CA ASP A 394 3.41 -15.81 -7.14
C ASP A 394 2.29 -15.46 -8.12
N GLU A 395 1.06 -15.65 -7.65
CA GLU A 395 -0.18 -15.43 -8.41
C GLU A 395 -0.20 -16.12 -9.78
N VAL A 396 0.31 -17.35 -9.87
CA VAL A 396 0.26 -18.14 -11.11
C VAL A 396 -1.17 -18.37 -11.60
N ASP A 397 -2.17 -18.10 -10.76
CA ASP A 397 -3.59 -18.10 -11.11
C ASP A 397 -3.93 -17.27 -12.34
N ARG A 398 -3.11 -16.26 -12.66
CA ARG A 398 -3.32 -15.43 -13.85
C ARG A 398 -3.19 -16.20 -15.16
N VAL A 399 -2.37 -17.26 -15.20
CA VAL A 399 -2.26 -18.06 -16.43
C VAL A 399 -3.52 -18.85 -16.74
N PHE A 400 -4.38 -19.09 -15.73
CA PHE A 400 -5.65 -19.78 -15.91
C PHE A 400 -6.64 -19.04 -16.82
N ALA A 401 -6.44 -17.75 -17.07
CA ALA A 401 -7.24 -17.02 -18.07
C ALA A 401 -7.09 -17.61 -19.49
N ASN A 402 -5.98 -18.31 -19.76
CA ASN A 402 -5.73 -19.01 -21.02
C ASN A 402 -5.32 -20.47 -20.74
N LEU A 403 -6.22 -21.41 -21.08
CA LEU A 403 -6.02 -22.84 -20.81
C LEU A 403 -4.79 -23.42 -21.49
N GLU A 404 -4.45 -22.96 -22.69
CA GLU A 404 -3.27 -23.45 -23.43
C GLU A 404 -1.98 -23.06 -22.70
N ILE A 405 -1.91 -21.80 -22.23
CA ILE A 405 -0.77 -21.31 -21.44
C ILE A 405 -0.67 -22.10 -20.13
N ALA A 406 -1.79 -22.28 -19.44
CA ALA A 406 -1.83 -23.02 -18.18
C ALA A 406 -1.33 -24.45 -18.38
N ASP A 407 -1.91 -25.20 -19.31
CA ASP A 407 -1.52 -26.60 -19.58
C ASP A 407 -0.03 -26.73 -19.91
N ASP A 408 0.49 -25.88 -20.80
CA ASP A 408 1.89 -25.96 -21.23
C ASP A 408 2.86 -25.55 -20.13
N PHE A 409 2.59 -24.44 -19.43
CA PHE A 409 3.48 -23.93 -18.39
C PHE A 409 3.54 -24.87 -17.18
N PHE A 410 2.39 -25.35 -16.73
CA PHE A 410 2.30 -26.26 -15.59
C PHE A 410 2.89 -27.64 -15.95
N GLY A 411 2.70 -28.10 -17.19
CA GLY A 411 3.39 -29.27 -17.73
C GLY A 411 4.91 -29.10 -17.75
N LEU A 412 5.41 -27.93 -18.11
CA LEU A 412 6.83 -27.58 -18.08
C LEU A 412 7.38 -27.64 -16.65
N LEU A 413 6.76 -26.98 -15.67
CA LEU A 413 7.23 -27.01 -14.27
C LEU A 413 7.35 -28.45 -13.73
N ARG A 414 6.37 -29.31 -14.06
CA ARG A 414 6.43 -30.73 -13.73
C ARG A 414 7.63 -31.41 -14.39
N ALA A 415 7.84 -31.17 -15.69
CA ALA A 415 8.94 -31.75 -16.44
C ALA A 415 10.30 -31.33 -15.85
N LEU A 416 10.47 -30.05 -15.50
CA LEU A 416 11.71 -29.55 -14.88
C LEU A 416 11.99 -30.23 -13.53
N HIS A 417 10.97 -30.42 -12.70
CA HIS A 417 11.10 -31.16 -11.43
C HIS A 417 11.50 -32.63 -11.63
N GLU A 418 10.94 -33.30 -12.64
CA GLU A 418 11.34 -34.68 -12.97
C GLU A 418 12.76 -34.76 -13.56
N GLU A 419 13.19 -33.75 -14.33
CA GLU A 419 14.57 -33.68 -14.82
C GLU A 419 15.59 -33.56 -13.68
N ALA A 420 15.26 -32.87 -12.59
CA ALA A 420 16.12 -32.75 -11.42
C ALA A 420 16.45 -34.10 -10.76
N LYS A 421 15.58 -35.10 -10.94
CA LYS A 421 15.85 -36.47 -10.45
C LYS A 421 16.88 -37.21 -11.29
N ARG A 422 17.09 -36.79 -12.55
CA ARG A 422 17.93 -37.49 -13.55
C ARG A 422 19.21 -36.75 -13.91
N ARG A 423 19.20 -35.42 -13.88
CA ARG A 423 20.28 -34.55 -14.34
C ARG A 423 20.75 -33.61 -13.23
N GLU A 424 22.05 -33.56 -12.99
CA GLU A 424 22.65 -32.74 -11.92
C GLU A 424 22.38 -31.24 -12.10
N ILE A 425 22.39 -30.72 -13.34
CA ILE A 425 22.13 -29.29 -13.58
C ILE A 425 20.74 -28.88 -13.11
N TRP A 426 19.75 -29.74 -13.25
CA TRP A 426 18.37 -29.48 -12.83
C TRP A 426 18.17 -29.65 -11.32
N LYS A 427 19.11 -30.26 -10.59
CA LYS A 427 19.11 -30.20 -9.12
C LYS A 427 19.38 -28.79 -8.58
N ASN A 428 19.95 -27.92 -9.41
CA ASN A 428 20.22 -26.53 -9.06
C ASN A 428 18.99 -25.61 -9.19
N ILE A 429 17.83 -26.08 -9.66
CA ILE A 429 16.59 -25.30 -9.61
C ILE A 429 15.69 -25.80 -8.48
N ARG A 430 15.10 -24.86 -7.74
CA ARG A 430 14.14 -25.11 -6.67
C ARG A 430 12.94 -24.20 -6.91
N LEU A 431 11.74 -24.78 -6.93
CA LEU A 431 10.51 -24.10 -7.33
C LEU A 431 9.56 -23.98 -6.14
N ILE A 432 9.00 -22.80 -5.95
CA ILE A 432 7.88 -22.56 -5.03
C ILE A 432 6.74 -22.00 -5.87
N VAL A 433 5.61 -22.69 -5.91
CA VAL A 433 4.45 -22.30 -6.74
C VAL A 433 3.30 -21.91 -5.83
N VAL A 434 2.91 -20.64 -5.87
CA VAL A 434 1.80 -20.09 -5.09
C VAL A 434 0.59 -19.90 -6.00
N HIS A 435 -0.50 -20.58 -5.68
CA HIS A 435 -1.77 -20.44 -6.39
C HIS A 435 -2.94 -20.32 -5.41
N SER A 436 -3.99 -19.65 -5.85
CA SER A 436 -5.24 -19.47 -5.15
C SER A 436 -6.22 -20.54 -5.59
N THR A 437 -6.91 -21.12 -4.62
CA THR A 437 -7.94 -22.13 -4.91
C THR A 437 -9.20 -21.52 -5.56
N GLU A 438 -9.35 -20.19 -5.57
CA GLU A 438 -10.55 -19.50 -6.08
C GLU A 438 -10.79 -19.69 -7.59
N VAL A 439 -9.74 -19.89 -8.39
CA VAL A 439 -9.83 -20.07 -9.84
C VAL A 439 -9.75 -21.56 -10.15
N TYR A 440 -10.90 -22.23 -10.16
CA TYR A 440 -10.96 -23.65 -10.49
C TYR A 440 -10.98 -23.87 -12.00
N ILE A 441 -9.96 -24.56 -12.52
CA ILE A 441 -9.91 -25.06 -13.88
C ILE A 441 -9.67 -26.57 -13.87
N PRO A 442 -10.45 -27.35 -14.63
CA PRO A 442 -10.16 -28.75 -14.85
C PRO A 442 -8.90 -28.89 -15.72
N LEU A 443 -7.74 -28.98 -15.09
CA LEU A 443 -6.51 -29.39 -15.77
C LEU A 443 -6.48 -30.91 -15.89
N ASP A 444 -5.93 -31.42 -16.99
CA ASP A 444 -5.70 -32.86 -17.16
C ASP A 444 -4.82 -33.38 -16.01
N ILE A 445 -5.30 -34.42 -15.32
CA ILE A 445 -4.64 -35.07 -14.18
C ILE A 445 -3.19 -35.47 -14.53
N ASN A 446 -2.92 -35.81 -15.80
CA ASN A 446 -1.61 -36.24 -16.27
C ASN A 446 -0.63 -35.09 -16.59
N LYS A 447 -1.17 -33.86 -16.74
CA LYS A 447 -0.39 -32.64 -17.07
C LYS A 447 -0.23 -31.71 -15.88
N SER A 448 -1.01 -31.95 -14.82
CA SER A 448 -1.00 -31.17 -13.60
C SER A 448 0.29 -31.36 -12.77
N PRO A 449 1.09 -30.29 -12.52
CA PRO A 449 2.15 -30.29 -11.53
C PRO A 449 1.58 -30.34 -10.11
N PHE A 450 0.25 -30.24 -9.96
CA PHE A 450 -0.41 -30.32 -8.66
C PHE A 450 -0.41 -31.73 -8.05
N ASN A 451 0.16 -32.71 -8.74
CA ASN A 451 0.34 -34.10 -8.27
C ASN A 451 1.79 -34.45 -7.87
N VAL A 452 2.75 -33.54 -8.04
CA VAL A 452 4.17 -33.76 -7.68
C VAL A 452 4.67 -32.69 -6.69
N GLY A 453 5.82 -32.91 -6.07
CA GLY A 453 6.36 -32.01 -5.04
C GLY A 453 5.58 -32.02 -3.72
N LEU A 454 5.95 -31.13 -2.80
CA LEU A 454 5.31 -30.98 -1.49
C LEU A 454 4.07 -30.08 -1.59
N PRO A 455 2.84 -30.62 -1.39
CA PRO A 455 1.64 -29.79 -1.29
C PRO A 455 1.52 -29.17 0.10
N ILE A 456 1.32 -27.86 0.15
CA ILE A 456 1.07 -27.08 1.36
C ILE A 456 -0.27 -26.38 1.20
N GLU A 457 -1.22 -26.77 2.04
CA GLU A 457 -2.51 -26.09 2.16
C GLU A 457 -2.48 -25.20 3.40
N LEU A 458 -2.70 -23.89 3.23
CA LEU A 458 -2.71 -22.98 4.36
C LEU A 458 -4.07 -22.98 5.07
N PRO A 459 -4.13 -23.42 6.35
CA PRO A 459 -5.36 -23.34 7.12
C PRO A 459 -5.60 -21.92 7.64
N GLU A 460 -6.81 -21.72 8.13
CA GLU A 460 -7.16 -20.60 9.01
C GLU A 460 -6.35 -20.64 10.32
N PHE A 461 -6.24 -19.48 10.97
CA PHE A 461 -5.71 -19.40 12.31
C PHE A 461 -6.60 -20.10 13.32
N THR A 462 -5.96 -20.77 14.26
CA THR A 462 -6.58 -21.34 15.46
C THR A 462 -6.81 -20.26 16.51
N VAL A 463 -7.63 -20.55 17.51
CA VAL A 463 -7.87 -19.62 18.64
C VAL A 463 -6.54 -19.19 19.31
N PRO A 464 -5.60 -20.10 19.65
CA PRO A 464 -4.31 -19.69 20.23
C PRO A 464 -3.48 -18.77 19.33
N GLN A 465 -3.56 -18.95 18.01
CA GLN A 465 -2.86 -18.09 17.05
C GLN A 465 -3.48 -16.69 16.97
N VAL A 466 -4.80 -16.58 17.13
CA VAL A 466 -5.47 -15.28 17.20
C VAL A 466 -5.19 -14.61 18.55
N GLU A 467 -5.20 -15.35 19.66
CA GLU A 467 -4.78 -14.86 20.98
C GLU A 467 -3.36 -14.28 20.94
N GLU A 468 -2.42 -15.02 20.34
CA GLU A 468 -1.06 -14.54 20.14
C GLU A 468 -1.05 -13.24 19.31
N LEU A 469 -1.78 -13.19 18.21
CA LEU A 469 -1.83 -11.99 17.38
C LEU A 469 -2.43 -10.78 18.13
N VAL A 470 -3.49 -10.98 18.92
CA VAL A 470 -4.08 -9.96 19.80
C VAL A 470 -3.04 -9.37 20.74
N GLN A 471 -2.22 -10.22 21.37
CA GLN A 471 -1.11 -9.79 22.24
C GLN A 471 -0.07 -8.97 21.47
N ARG A 472 0.28 -9.37 20.24
CA ARG A 472 1.24 -8.64 19.40
C ARG A 472 0.72 -7.27 18.96
N TYR A 473 -0.60 -7.10 18.80
CA TYR A 473 -1.24 -5.80 18.60
C TYR A 473 -1.36 -4.97 19.90
N GLY A 474 -0.95 -5.49 21.06
CA GLY A 474 -1.05 -4.81 22.34
C GLY A 474 -2.47 -4.68 22.88
N LEU A 475 -3.39 -5.50 22.39
CA LEU A 475 -4.80 -5.43 22.75
C LEU A 475 -5.13 -6.32 23.95
N ALA A 476 -5.98 -5.83 24.85
CA ALA A 476 -6.46 -6.56 26.02
C ALA A 476 -7.89 -7.10 25.78
N LEU A 477 -8.07 -7.94 24.75
CA LEU A 477 -9.36 -8.61 24.50
C LEU A 477 -9.54 -9.81 25.43
N SER A 478 -10.75 -10.00 25.96
CA SER A 478 -11.07 -11.17 26.77
C SER A 478 -11.17 -12.45 25.91
N PRO A 479 -10.99 -13.65 26.49
CA PRO A 479 -11.19 -14.91 25.77
C PRO A 479 -12.56 -15.01 25.08
N GLU A 480 -13.61 -14.48 25.72
CA GLU A 480 -14.97 -14.44 25.17
C GLU A 480 -15.05 -13.52 23.94
N ALA A 481 -14.36 -12.38 23.96
CA ALA A 481 -14.28 -11.47 22.82
C ALA A 481 -13.52 -12.13 21.65
N ILE A 482 -12.42 -12.85 21.92
CA ILE A 482 -11.68 -13.58 20.89
C ILE A 482 -12.55 -14.68 20.28
N GLN A 483 -13.31 -15.40 21.11
CA GLN A 483 -14.26 -16.41 20.65
C GLN A 483 -15.36 -15.79 19.77
N ALA A 484 -15.92 -14.65 20.17
CA ALA A 484 -16.91 -13.92 19.37
C ALA A 484 -16.34 -13.44 18.03
N LEU A 485 -15.08 -12.97 17.99
CA LEU A 485 -14.38 -12.62 16.76
C LEU A 485 -14.21 -13.84 15.86
N MET A 486 -13.76 -14.97 16.42
CA MET A 486 -13.61 -16.24 15.70
C MET A 486 -14.94 -16.75 15.14
N GLU A 487 -16.05 -16.59 15.85
CA GLU A 487 -17.37 -16.92 15.33
C GLU A 487 -17.81 -16.00 14.18
N LEU A 488 -17.48 -14.70 14.28
CA LEU A 488 -17.84 -13.71 13.28
C LEU A 488 -17.08 -13.93 11.96
N ILE A 489 -15.76 -13.96 12.00
CA ILE A 489 -14.91 -13.95 10.79
C ILE A 489 -14.11 -15.24 10.57
N GLY A 490 -14.22 -16.22 11.46
CA GLY A 490 -13.36 -17.40 11.45
C GLY A 490 -11.92 -17.07 11.81
N GLY A 491 -11.00 -17.96 11.46
CA GLY A 491 -9.56 -17.72 11.60
C GLY A 491 -8.93 -17.10 10.35
N HIS A 492 -9.70 -16.39 9.52
CA HIS A 492 -9.19 -15.87 8.25
C HIS A 492 -8.07 -14.82 8.49
N PRO A 493 -6.80 -15.06 8.12
CA PRO A 493 -5.67 -14.22 8.52
C PRO A 493 -5.83 -12.73 8.21
N PHE A 494 -6.27 -12.40 7.00
CA PHE A 494 -6.51 -11.00 6.60
C PHE A 494 -7.66 -10.34 7.36
N LEU A 495 -8.82 -11.01 7.52
CA LEU A 495 -9.96 -10.43 8.24
C LEU A 495 -9.64 -10.23 9.73
N VAL A 496 -8.90 -11.17 10.33
CA VAL A 496 -8.45 -11.05 11.72
C VAL A 496 -7.51 -9.86 11.87
N ARG A 497 -6.48 -9.73 11.02
CA ARG A 497 -5.58 -8.56 11.05
C ARG A 497 -6.32 -7.25 10.83
N LEU A 498 -7.31 -7.23 9.95
CA LEU A 498 -8.12 -6.05 9.68
C LEU A 498 -8.95 -5.62 10.90
N ALA A 499 -9.54 -6.58 11.61
CA ALA A 499 -10.24 -6.35 12.87
C ALA A 499 -9.29 -5.76 13.93
N LEU A 500 -8.17 -6.44 14.18
CA LEU A 500 -7.23 -6.06 15.23
C LEU A 500 -6.57 -4.72 14.93
N TYR A 501 -6.25 -4.44 13.67
CA TYR A 501 -5.74 -3.14 13.24
C TYR A 501 -6.75 -2.01 13.51
N ALA A 502 -8.01 -2.20 13.12
CA ALA A 502 -9.06 -1.20 13.33
C ALA A 502 -9.29 -0.90 14.83
N ILE A 503 -9.26 -1.94 15.66
CA ILE A 503 -9.40 -1.81 17.12
C ILE A 503 -8.16 -1.13 17.72
N ALA A 504 -6.95 -1.52 17.32
CA ALA A 504 -5.71 -0.94 17.82
C ALA A 504 -5.57 0.55 17.51
N HIS A 505 -6.08 1.00 16.37
CA HIS A 505 -6.12 2.41 16.00
C HIS A 505 -7.35 3.18 16.53
N GLN A 506 -8.17 2.55 17.38
CA GLN A 506 -9.40 3.14 17.93
C GLN A 506 -10.39 3.66 16.87
N THR A 507 -10.28 3.17 15.64
CA THR A 507 -11.20 3.51 14.56
C THR A 507 -12.56 2.84 14.74
N LEU A 508 -12.59 1.69 15.43
CA LEU A 508 -13.78 0.93 15.78
C LEU A 508 -13.64 0.32 17.17
N SER A 509 -14.70 0.39 17.98
CA SER A 509 -14.78 -0.43 19.20
C SER A 509 -15.08 -1.89 18.86
N PHE A 510 -14.78 -2.81 19.77
CA PHE A 510 -15.10 -4.22 19.57
C PHE A 510 -16.62 -4.47 19.41
N ASP A 511 -17.43 -3.75 20.20
CA ASP A 511 -18.89 -3.85 20.10
C ASP A 511 -19.41 -3.30 18.77
N GLN A 512 -18.82 -2.20 18.28
CA GLN A 512 -19.12 -1.68 16.93
C GLN A 512 -18.69 -2.66 15.85
N LEU A 513 -17.55 -3.34 15.99
CA LEU A 513 -17.13 -4.36 15.02
C LEU A 513 -18.13 -5.51 14.95
N LEU A 514 -18.71 -5.93 16.08
CA LEU A 514 -19.75 -6.97 16.07
C LEU A 514 -21.09 -6.47 15.48
N GLN A 515 -21.41 -5.19 15.60
CA GLN A 515 -22.70 -4.61 15.18
C GLN A 515 -22.70 -4.01 13.75
N GLU A 516 -21.61 -3.38 13.31
CA GLU A 516 -21.48 -2.60 12.06
C GLU A 516 -20.93 -3.39 10.87
N THR A 517 -20.81 -4.72 10.99
CA THR A 517 -20.27 -5.59 9.92
C THR A 517 -21.07 -5.60 8.61
N PHE A 518 -22.26 -4.97 8.59
CA PHE A 518 -23.29 -5.16 7.55
C PHE A 518 -23.61 -3.92 6.70
N ILE A 519 -22.86 -2.82 6.85
CA ILE A 519 -23.12 -1.58 6.11
C ILE A 519 -22.11 -1.46 4.95
N THR A 520 -22.51 -0.80 3.86
CA THR A 520 -21.74 -0.52 2.63
C THR A 520 -20.41 0.24 2.85
N GLY A 521 -19.99 0.46 4.11
CA GLY A 521 -18.72 1.04 4.55
C GLY A 521 -18.02 0.27 5.69
N SER A 522 -18.37 -0.99 5.94
CA SER A 522 -17.64 -1.82 6.93
C SER A 522 -16.20 -2.06 6.48
N ILE A 523 -15.29 -2.32 7.42
CA ILE A 523 -13.90 -2.66 7.11
C ILE A 523 -13.78 -3.88 6.19
N TYR A 524 -14.78 -4.75 6.15
CA TYR A 524 -14.80 -5.95 5.31
C TYR A 524 -15.44 -5.74 3.93
N ALA A 525 -15.92 -4.54 3.61
CA ALA A 525 -16.72 -4.29 2.41
C ALA A 525 -16.02 -4.71 1.12
N ASP A 526 -14.75 -4.39 0.93
CA ASP A 526 -14.02 -4.73 -0.31
C ASP A 526 -13.79 -6.24 -0.45
N HIS A 527 -13.54 -6.93 0.65
CA HIS A 527 -13.43 -8.38 0.66
C HIS A 527 -14.76 -9.04 0.26
N LEU A 528 -15.87 -8.57 0.82
CA LEU A 528 -17.22 -9.09 0.54
C LEU A 528 -17.68 -8.77 -0.90
N ARG A 529 -17.48 -7.53 -1.38
CA ARG A 529 -17.79 -7.12 -2.76
C ARG A 529 -17.06 -7.97 -3.79
N ARG A 530 -15.80 -8.32 -3.52
CA ARG A 530 -15.03 -9.22 -4.40
C ARG A 530 -15.68 -10.60 -4.47
N HIS A 531 -16.06 -11.19 -3.33
CA HIS A 531 -16.76 -12.46 -3.33
C HIS A 531 -18.11 -12.39 -4.06
N LEU A 532 -18.86 -11.30 -3.86
CA LEU A 532 -20.10 -11.06 -4.59
C LEU A 532 -19.86 -11.01 -6.11
N SER A 533 -18.89 -10.22 -6.58
CA SER A 533 -18.54 -10.12 -8.00
C SER A 533 -18.14 -11.49 -8.59
N ASN A 534 -17.43 -12.32 -7.83
CA ASN A 534 -17.08 -13.67 -8.27
C ASN A 534 -18.32 -14.59 -8.37
N LEU A 535 -19.27 -14.48 -7.44
CA LEU A 535 -20.53 -15.23 -7.48
C LEU A 535 -21.44 -14.76 -8.62
N GLU A 536 -21.52 -13.45 -8.88
CA GLU A 536 -22.31 -12.87 -9.97
C GLU A 536 -21.87 -13.38 -11.36
N ARG A 537 -20.58 -13.66 -11.52
CA ARG A 537 -20.03 -14.26 -12.75
C ARG A 537 -20.42 -15.73 -12.92
N ASN A 538 -20.92 -16.41 -11.88
CA ASN A 538 -21.31 -17.82 -11.94
C ASN A 538 -22.67 -18.06 -11.27
N PRO A 539 -23.78 -17.93 -12.02
CA PRO A 539 -25.14 -18.04 -11.48
C PRO A 539 -25.43 -19.35 -10.74
N PHE A 540 -24.83 -20.46 -11.17
CA PHE A 540 -25.00 -21.76 -10.51
C PHE A 540 -24.35 -21.80 -9.12
N LEU A 541 -23.16 -21.20 -8.96
CA LEU A 541 -22.52 -21.08 -7.66
C LEU A 541 -23.24 -20.08 -6.76
N MET A 542 -23.76 -18.98 -7.33
CA MET A 542 -24.58 -18.02 -6.59
C MET A 542 -25.83 -18.68 -6.02
N GLN A 543 -26.55 -19.48 -6.81
CA GLN A 543 -27.74 -20.19 -6.33
C GLN A 543 -27.38 -21.21 -5.24
N ALA A 544 -26.34 -22.02 -5.44
CA ALA A 544 -25.89 -22.98 -4.44
C ALA A 544 -25.49 -22.31 -3.12
N PHE A 545 -24.82 -21.14 -3.20
CA PHE A 545 -24.43 -20.39 -2.02
C PHE A 545 -25.62 -19.70 -1.33
N ARG A 546 -26.59 -19.21 -2.10
CA ARG A 546 -27.87 -18.71 -1.57
C ARG A 546 -28.54 -19.77 -0.71
N ASP A 547 -28.64 -21.00 -1.21
CA ASP A 547 -29.26 -22.11 -0.48
C ASP A 547 -28.53 -22.39 0.84
N ILE A 548 -27.19 -22.41 0.84
CA ILE A 548 -26.38 -22.58 2.06
C ILE A 548 -26.63 -21.47 3.09
N VAL A 549 -26.76 -20.23 2.64
CA VAL A 549 -26.83 -19.07 3.52
C VAL A 549 -28.23 -18.86 4.12
N LEU A 550 -29.28 -19.23 3.38
CA LEU A 550 -30.67 -19.14 3.84
C LEU A 550 -31.08 -20.30 4.77
N HIS A 551 -30.40 -21.44 4.71
CA HIS A 551 -30.68 -22.59 5.57
C HIS A 551 -29.80 -22.58 6.83
N GLU A 552 -30.41 -22.88 7.98
CA GLU A 552 -29.67 -22.99 9.24
C GLU A 552 -28.88 -24.31 9.34
N THR A 553 -29.33 -25.35 8.63
CA THR A 553 -28.69 -26.67 8.61
C THR A 553 -27.71 -26.84 7.44
N PRO A 554 -26.71 -27.74 7.57
CA PRO A 554 -25.79 -28.03 6.48
C PRO A 554 -26.51 -28.50 5.21
N VAL A 555 -26.21 -27.87 4.08
CA VAL A 555 -26.86 -28.18 2.79
C VAL A 555 -26.01 -29.15 2.00
N ARG A 556 -26.61 -30.21 1.46
CA ARG A 556 -25.93 -31.13 0.55
C ARG A 556 -25.89 -30.53 -0.85
N LEU A 557 -24.69 -30.37 -1.39
CA LEU A 557 -24.48 -29.85 -2.74
C LEU A 557 -23.85 -30.91 -3.66
N PRO A 558 -24.01 -30.78 -4.98
CA PRO A 558 -23.17 -31.48 -5.95
C PRO A 558 -21.68 -31.24 -5.66
N SER A 559 -20.87 -32.29 -5.82
CA SER A 559 -19.44 -32.25 -5.46
C SER A 559 -18.67 -31.10 -6.11
N GLU A 560 -18.99 -30.76 -7.37
CA GLU A 560 -18.33 -29.67 -8.08
C GLU A 560 -18.63 -28.30 -7.46
N GLN A 561 -19.89 -28.04 -7.10
CA GLN A 561 -20.31 -26.78 -6.48
C GLN A 561 -19.75 -26.65 -5.06
N ALA A 562 -19.82 -27.73 -4.28
CA ALA A 562 -19.26 -27.81 -2.94
C ALA A 562 -17.75 -27.51 -2.95
N PHE A 563 -17.01 -28.16 -3.85
CA PHE A 563 -15.57 -27.96 -4.01
C PHE A 563 -15.23 -26.53 -4.45
N LYS A 564 -15.95 -25.97 -5.43
CA LYS A 564 -15.71 -24.60 -5.91
C LYS A 564 -15.95 -23.56 -4.82
N LEU A 565 -17.06 -23.66 -4.08
CA LEU A 565 -17.36 -22.73 -2.98
C LEU A 565 -16.35 -22.84 -1.83
N ASP A 566 -15.88 -24.05 -1.51
CA ASP A 566 -14.86 -24.25 -0.48
C ASP A 566 -13.51 -23.69 -0.92
N SER A 567 -13.17 -23.90 -2.19
CA SER A 567 -11.96 -23.38 -2.84
C SER A 567 -11.97 -21.85 -2.93
N MET A 568 -13.14 -21.23 -3.04
CA MET A 568 -13.32 -19.78 -2.91
C MET A 568 -13.16 -19.28 -1.47
N GLY A 569 -13.11 -20.18 -0.48
CA GLY A 569 -13.07 -19.81 0.94
C GLY A 569 -14.40 -19.24 1.43
N LEU A 570 -15.54 -19.58 0.83
CA LEU A 570 -16.87 -19.11 1.24
C LEU A 570 -17.58 -20.09 2.17
N VAL A 571 -17.31 -21.39 2.01
CA VAL A 571 -17.94 -22.45 2.78
C VAL A 571 -16.90 -23.32 3.47
N LYS A 572 -17.36 -24.15 4.40
CA LYS A 572 -16.62 -25.24 5.01
C LYS A 572 -17.39 -26.53 4.74
N LEU A 573 -16.68 -27.54 4.24
CA LEU A 573 -17.26 -28.85 3.98
C LEU A 573 -17.20 -29.72 5.25
N VAL A 574 -18.34 -30.32 5.61
CA VAL A 574 -18.47 -31.30 6.69
C VAL A 574 -19.11 -32.55 6.07
N GLY A 575 -18.28 -33.54 5.75
CA GLY A 575 -18.70 -34.69 4.94
C GLY A 575 -19.20 -34.25 3.57
N ASN A 576 -20.45 -34.59 3.23
CA ASN A 576 -21.09 -34.22 1.97
C ASN A 576 -21.96 -32.96 2.06
N THR A 577 -21.84 -32.21 3.16
CA THR A 577 -22.64 -31.00 3.40
C THR A 577 -21.75 -29.77 3.52
N ALA A 578 -22.31 -28.62 3.16
CA ALA A 578 -21.62 -27.34 3.18
C ALA A 578 -22.32 -26.38 4.15
N LEU A 579 -21.50 -25.61 4.87
CA LEU A 579 -21.91 -24.53 5.78
C LEU A 579 -21.17 -23.25 5.39
N PRO A 580 -21.73 -22.05 5.62
CA PRO A 580 -20.96 -20.82 5.51
C PRO A 580 -19.71 -20.91 6.39
N ARG A 581 -18.57 -20.44 5.87
CA ARG A 581 -17.30 -20.55 6.59
C ARG A 581 -17.27 -19.74 7.89
N CYS A 582 -17.96 -18.59 7.91
CA CYS A 582 -18.09 -17.74 9.08
C CYS A 582 -19.44 -16.99 9.09
N LYS A 583 -19.83 -16.43 10.25
CA LYS A 583 -21.10 -15.68 10.39
C LYS A 583 -21.11 -14.41 9.54
N LEU A 584 -19.97 -13.77 9.30
CA LEU A 584 -19.84 -12.60 8.42
C LEU A 584 -20.41 -12.91 7.03
N TYR A 585 -20.00 -14.02 6.41
CA TYR A 585 -20.49 -14.41 5.10
C TYR A 585 -21.98 -14.77 5.15
N ARG A 586 -22.40 -15.57 6.13
CA ARG A 586 -23.82 -15.92 6.30
C ARG A 586 -24.69 -14.66 6.35
N ASN A 587 -24.36 -13.73 7.22
CA ASN A 587 -25.19 -12.56 7.48
C ASN A 587 -25.19 -11.58 6.29
N TYR A 588 -24.03 -11.30 5.69
CA TYR A 588 -23.93 -10.38 4.55
C TYR A 588 -24.72 -10.90 3.34
N PHE A 589 -24.50 -12.16 2.96
CA PHE A 589 -25.14 -12.73 1.78
C PHE A 589 -26.62 -13.05 2.00
N ARG A 590 -27.04 -13.37 3.24
CA ARG A 590 -28.45 -13.53 3.58
C ARG A 590 -29.23 -12.27 3.28
N ARG A 591 -28.74 -11.12 3.74
CA ARG A 591 -29.34 -9.81 3.48
C ARG A 591 -29.32 -9.41 2.00
N TYR A 592 -28.34 -9.88 1.24
CA TYR A 592 -28.29 -9.63 -0.21
C TYR A 592 -29.33 -10.48 -0.98
N PHE A 593 -29.66 -11.68 -0.49
CA PHE A 593 -30.58 -12.62 -1.15
C PHE A 593 -32.03 -12.57 -0.66
N GLU A 594 -32.27 -11.95 0.50
CA GLU A 594 -33.57 -11.50 1.02
C GLU A 594 -34.03 -10.25 0.29
#